data_AF-A0A930Y2J6-F1
#
_entry.id   AF-A0A930Y2J6-F1
#
_cell.length_a   1.000
_cell.length_b   1.000
_cell.length_c   1.000
_cell.angle_alpha   90.00
_cell.angle_beta   90.00
_cell.angle_gamma   90.00
#
_symmetry.space_group_name_H-M   'P 1'
#
loop_
_entity.id
_entity.type
_entity.pdbx_description
1 polymer ?
#
loop_
_entity_poly.entity_id
_entity_poly.type
_entity_poly.pdbx_seq_one_letter_code
_entity_poly.pdbx_strand_id
1 'polypeptide(L)'
;MADDIDEWISFHVLAGVKHFYLYDNASVDGTAERALAHATGEVTVTVHPWQLRPLVVKEGRWKRPEVAAQELAYAHAVLNYGGRHQWMSFIDIDEFLVPVRHATLPEALEQLRDFSNISLPWHSFGDCGHQTRPPGPAVYAYRLRHQLSGSEVD
;
A
#
# COMPACT_ATOMS: atom_id res chain seq x y z
N MET A 1 2.67 1.72 -12.96
CA MET A 1 3.95 2.00 -13.67
C MET A 1 4.79 2.84 -12.74
N ALA A 2 6.11 2.67 -12.77
CA ALA A 2 7.08 3.36 -11.92
C ALA A 2 6.59 4.70 -11.33
N ASP A 3 6.14 5.65 -12.17
CA ASP A 3 5.54 6.94 -11.77
C ASP A 3 4.60 6.91 -10.55
N ASP A 4 3.81 5.85 -10.38
CA ASP A 4 2.93 5.61 -9.23
C ASP A 4 3.65 5.61 -7.89
N ILE A 5 4.87 5.06 -7.83
CA ILE A 5 5.61 4.96 -6.57
C ILE A 5 6.01 6.34 -6.03
N ASP A 6 6.23 7.31 -6.91
CA ASP A 6 6.63 8.66 -6.52
C ASP A 6 5.46 9.43 -5.93
N GLU A 7 4.28 9.32 -6.54
CA GLU A 7 3.06 9.87 -5.99
C GLU A 7 2.74 9.22 -4.63
N TRP A 8 2.79 7.89 -4.57
CA TRP A 8 2.45 7.15 -3.37
C TRP A 8 3.36 7.50 -2.18
N ILE A 9 4.68 7.54 -2.38
CA ILE A 9 5.62 7.95 -1.33
C ILE A 9 5.41 9.42 -0.96
N SER A 10 5.34 10.33 -1.94
CA SER A 10 5.19 11.76 -1.67
C SER A 10 3.92 12.06 -0.87
N PHE A 11 2.81 11.42 -1.25
CA PHE A 11 1.54 11.56 -0.53
C PHE A 11 1.67 11.12 0.92
N HIS A 12 2.22 9.94 1.16
CA HIS A 12 2.33 9.39 2.51
C HIS A 12 3.36 10.12 3.37
N VAL A 13 4.43 10.68 2.79
CA VAL A 13 5.35 11.60 3.48
C VAL A 13 4.60 12.85 3.94
N LEU A 14 3.79 13.46 3.06
CA LEU A 14 2.94 14.61 3.44
C LEU A 14 1.91 14.23 4.50
N ALA A 15 1.40 12.99 4.49
CA ALA A 15 0.53 12.44 5.52
C ALA A 15 1.27 12.07 6.83
N GLY A 16 2.59 12.30 6.91
CA GLY A 16 3.39 12.10 8.13
C GLY A 16 4.06 10.73 8.27
N VAL A 17 4.04 9.89 7.23
CA VAL A 17 4.79 8.61 7.21
C VAL A 17 6.28 8.88 7.07
N LYS A 18 7.09 8.22 7.88
CA LYS A 18 8.56 8.41 7.91
C LYS A 18 9.36 7.23 7.40
N HIS A 19 8.80 6.02 7.39
CA HIS A 19 9.50 4.82 6.93
C HIS A 19 8.62 4.03 5.96
N PHE A 20 9.20 3.67 4.81
CA PHE A 20 8.58 2.81 3.80
C PHE A 20 9.32 1.48 3.71
N TYR A 21 8.60 0.37 3.89
CA TYR A 21 9.10 -0.99 3.62
C TYR A 21 8.44 -1.50 2.34
N LEU A 22 9.17 -1.44 1.23
CA LEU A 22 8.67 -1.87 -0.08
C LEU A 22 9.08 -3.31 -0.33
N TYR A 23 8.12 -4.19 -0.60
CA TYR A 23 8.36 -5.57 -1.01
C TYR A 23 8.24 -5.65 -2.52
N ASP A 24 9.37 -5.58 -3.21
CA ASP A 24 9.45 -5.53 -4.66
C ASP A 24 9.38 -6.93 -5.29
N ASN A 25 8.31 -7.21 -6.02
CA ASN A 25 8.11 -8.50 -6.69
C ASN A 25 8.77 -8.55 -8.08
N ALA A 26 10.08 -8.30 -8.13
CA ALA A 26 10.86 -8.29 -9.37
C ALA A 26 10.43 -7.20 -10.37
N SER A 27 10.16 -5.98 -9.90
CA SER A 27 9.86 -4.90 -10.83
C SER A 27 11.06 -4.63 -11.75
N VAL A 28 10.79 -4.39 -13.02
CA VAL A 28 11.80 -4.10 -14.05
C VAL A 28 11.64 -2.70 -14.66
N ASP A 29 10.71 -1.91 -14.13
CA ASP A 29 10.35 -0.58 -14.63
C ASP A 29 11.04 0.56 -13.85
N GLY A 30 11.96 0.24 -12.94
CA GLY A 30 12.67 1.24 -12.13
C GLY A 30 11.96 1.60 -10.81
N THR A 31 10.89 0.90 -10.44
CA THR A 31 10.11 1.16 -9.21
C THR A 31 10.99 1.20 -7.95
N ALA A 32 11.90 0.24 -7.79
CA ALA A 32 12.77 0.16 -6.61
C ALA A 32 13.76 1.33 -6.53
N GLU A 33 14.39 1.67 -7.65
CA GLU A 33 15.35 2.77 -7.76
C GLU A 33 14.68 4.12 -7.47
N ARG A 34 13.47 4.33 -8.02
CA ARG A 34 12.69 5.53 -7.77
C ARG A 34 12.25 5.61 -6.31
N ALA A 35 11.78 4.51 -5.71
CA ALA A 35 11.45 4.48 -4.29
C ALA A 35 12.65 4.88 -3.41
N LEU A 36 13.82 4.32 -3.68
CA LEU A 36 15.04 4.63 -2.93
C LEU A 36 15.47 6.11 -3.08
N ALA A 37 15.18 6.75 -4.20
CA ALA A 37 15.49 8.17 -4.41
C ALA A 37 14.73 9.13 -3.48
N HIS A 38 13.63 8.67 -2.85
CA HIS A 38 12.89 9.44 -1.84
C HIS A 38 13.49 9.37 -0.44
N ALA A 39 14.52 8.55 -0.21
CA ALA A 39 15.19 8.50 1.08
C ALA A 39 15.94 9.81 1.37
N THR A 40 15.65 10.41 2.52
CA THR A 40 16.28 11.64 3.02
C THR A 40 16.75 11.45 4.47
N GLY A 41 17.24 12.51 5.12
CA GLY A 41 17.54 12.46 6.56
C GLY A 41 16.30 12.25 7.44
N GLU A 42 15.10 12.56 6.92
CA GLU A 42 13.83 12.50 7.67
C GLU A 42 12.93 11.34 7.22
N VAL A 43 13.16 10.81 6.01
CA VAL A 43 12.38 9.74 5.39
C VAL A 43 13.29 8.57 5.05
N THR A 44 12.96 7.37 5.52
CA THR A 44 13.69 6.16 5.21
C THR A 44 12.90 5.26 4.28
N VAL A 45 13.59 4.67 3.29
CA VAL A 45 13.01 3.69 2.37
C VAL A 45 13.86 2.43 2.43
N THR A 46 13.20 1.29 2.64
CA THR A 46 13.82 -0.04 2.64
C THR A 46 13.13 -0.88 1.58
N VAL A 47 13.89 -1.36 0.59
CA VAL A 47 13.36 -2.23 -0.46
C VAL A 47 13.80 -3.67 -0.21
N HIS A 48 12.83 -4.57 -0.16
CA HIS A 48 13.03 -6.01 -0.07
C HIS A 48 12.78 -6.65 -1.43
N PRO A 49 13.77 -7.30 -2.05
CA PRO A 49 13.51 -8.15 -3.20
C PRO A 49 12.65 -9.35 -2.75
N TRP A 50 11.42 -9.43 -3.23
CA TRP A 50 10.39 -10.34 -2.74
C TRP A 50 9.89 -11.29 -3.85
N GLN A 51 10.82 -11.96 -4.50
CA GLN A 51 10.54 -12.88 -5.61
C GLN A 51 10.21 -14.29 -5.10
N LEU A 52 9.10 -14.43 -4.40
CA LEU A 52 8.63 -15.73 -3.94
C LEU A 52 8.02 -16.50 -5.11
N ARG A 53 8.78 -17.45 -5.65
CA ARG A 53 8.23 -18.39 -6.64
C ARG A 53 7.23 -19.32 -5.95
N PRO A 54 6.11 -19.66 -6.60
CA PRO A 54 5.20 -20.67 -6.08
C PRO A 54 5.98 -21.95 -5.84
N LEU A 55 5.99 -22.43 -4.59
CA LEU A 55 6.23 -23.84 -4.35
C LEU A 55 5.04 -24.55 -4.99
N VAL A 56 5.26 -25.19 -6.14
CA VAL A 56 4.28 -26.10 -6.72
C VAL A 56 4.03 -27.18 -5.68
N VAL A 57 2.94 -27.05 -4.94
CA VAL A 57 2.46 -28.12 -4.07
C VAL A 57 2.03 -29.22 -5.03
N LYS A 58 2.88 -30.24 -5.20
CA LYS A 58 2.44 -31.55 -5.74
C LYS A 58 1.14 -31.89 -5.01
N GLU A 59 0.11 -32.25 -5.76
CA GLU A 59 -1.25 -32.65 -5.30
C GLU A 59 -2.37 -31.59 -5.35
N GLY A 60 -2.38 -30.72 -6.36
CA GLY A 60 -3.63 -30.17 -6.89
C GLY A 60 -4.43 -29.23 -5.98
N ARG A 61 -3.86 -28.77 -4.86
CA ARG A 61 -4.45 -27.70 -4.04
C ARG A 61 -3.97 -26.36 -4.57
N TRP A 62 -4.81 -25.72 -5.35
CA TRP A 62 -4.63 -24.32 -5.78
C TRP A 62 -4.60 -23.41 -4.55
N LYS A 63 -3.43 -23.15 -3.97
CA LYS A 63 -3.22 -21.94 -3.17
C LYS A 63 -2.75 -20.87 -4.14
N ARG A 64 -3.52 -19.78 -4.26
CA ARG A 64 -3.17 -18.60 -5.09
C ARG A 64 -1.79 -18.11 -4.64
N PRO A 65 -0.73 -18.32 -5.44
CA PRO A 65 0.64 -18.09 -4.97
C PRO A 65 0.90 -16.63 -4.60
N GLU A 66 0.21 -15.70 -5.26
CA GLU A 66 0.28 -14.26 -5.00
C GLU A 66 -0.24 -13.90 -3.60
N VAL A 67 -1.38 -14.46 -3.19
CA VAL A 67 -1.94 -14.25 -1.84
C VAL A 67 -0.97 -14.76 -0.78
N ALA A 68 -0.37 -15.93 -1.02
CA ALA A 68 0.64 -16.47 -0.10
C ALA A 68 1.90 -15.59 -0.05
N ALA A 69 2.33 -15.02 -1.17
CA ALA A 69 3.51 -14.13 -1.21
C ALA A 69 3.26 -12.82 -0.44
N GLN A 70 2.06 -12.24 -0.57
CA GLN A 70 1.65 -11.03 0.13
C GLN A 70 1.50 -11.28 1.64
N GLU A 71 0.82 -12.35 2.04
CA GLU A 71 0.71 -12.76 3.46
C GLU A 71 2.08 -12.96 4.10
N LEU A 72 3.02 -13.60 3.38
CA LEU A 72 4.39 -13.79 3.85
C LEU A 72 5.16 -12.47 3.94
N ALA A 73 4.92 -11.51 3.02
CA ALA A 73 5.52 -10.17 3.09
C ALA A 73 5.07 -9.45 4.36
N TYR A 74 3.78 -9.48 4.67
CA TYR A 74 3.23 -8.88 5.88
C TYR A 74 3.78 -9.54 7.14
N ALA A 75 3.82 -10.88 7.18
CA ALA A 75 4.41 -11.61 8.29
C ALA A 75 5.90 -11.26 8.48
N HIS A 76 6.68 -11.23 7.39
CA HIS A 76 8.08 -10.82 7.44
C HIS A 76 8.23 -9.38 7.97
N ALA A 77 7.38 -8.46 7.52
CA ALA A 77 7.39 -7.07 7.95
C ALA A 77 7.10 -6.91 9.45
N VAL A 78 6.04 -7.55 9.95
CA VAL A 78 5.67 -7.50 11.37
C VAL A 78 6.78 -8.08 12.23
N LEU A 79 7.27 -9.28 11.90
CA LEU A 79 8.25 -10.00 12.71
C LEU A 79 9.60 -9.29 12.76
N ASN A 80 10.03 -8.69 11.65
CA ASN A 80 11.33 -8.04 11.59
C ASN A 80 11.29 -6.59 12.03
N TYR A 81 10.22 -5.84 11.71
CA TYR A 81 10.19 -4.37 11.84
C TYR A 81 9.05 -3.84 12.71
N GLY A 82 7.99 -4.61 12.98
CA GLY A 82 6.81 -4.14 13.71
C GLY A 82 7.16 -3.51 15.06
N GLY A 83 8.04 -4.13 15.84
CA GLY A 83 8.48 -3.61 17.15
C GLY A 83 9.32 -2.33 17.12
N ARG A 84 9.67 -1.80 15.93
CA ARG A 84 10.40 -0.53 15.78
C ARG A 84 9.47 0.68 15.62
N HIS A 85 8.18 0.45 15.40
CA HIS A 85 7.21 1.50 15.07
C HIS A 85 6.02 1.44 16.01
N GLN A 86 5.47 2.59 16.37
CA GLN A 86 4.21 2.65 17.11
C GLN A 86 3.04 2.16 16.24
N TRP A 87 3.07 2.49 14.95
CA TRP A 87 2.07 2.13 13.97
C TRP A 87 2.74 1.57 12.71
N MET A 88 2.16 0.52 12.15
CA MET A 88 2.56 -0.07 10.88
C MET A 88 1.30 -0.42 10.10
N SER A 89 1.25 -0.02 8.83
CA SER A 89 0.15 -0.34 7.92
C SER A 89 0.64 -1.21 6.77
N PHE A 90 -0.29 -1.98 6.20
CA PHE A 90 -0.09 -2.87 5.06
C PHE A 90 -1.11 -2.49 4.00
N ILE A 91 -0.64 -1.84 2.94
CA ILE A 91 -1.47 -1.35 1.83
C ILE A 91 -0.71 -1.53 0.52
N ASP A 92 -1.43 -1.63 -0.58
CA ASP A 92 -0.83 -1.70 -1.92
C ASP A 92 -0.40 -0.29 -2.40
N ILE A 93 0.48 -0.22 -3.41
CA ILE A 93 1.07 1.04 -3.89
C ILE A 93 0.08 1.95 -4.65
N ASP A 94 -1.12 1.46 -4.92
CA ASP A 94 -2.24 2.21 -5.49
C ASP A 94 -3.31 2.58 -4.44
N GLU A 95 -3.08 2.24 -3.18
CA GLU A 95 -3.95 2.57 -2.05
C GLU A 95 -3.41 3.75 -1.23
N PHE A 96 -4.32 4.60 -0.76
CA PHE A 96 -3.97 5.83 -0.03
C PHE A 96 -4.68 5.90 1.32
N LEU A 97 -3.91 6.15 2.37
CA LEU A 97 -4.44 6.43 3.71
C LEU A 97 -4.61 7.93 3.92
N VAL A 98 -5.86 8.40 3.86
CA VAL A 98 -6.19 9.83 3.90
C VAL A 98 -6.68 10.24 5.29
N PRO A 99 -5.95 11.08 6.05
CA PRO A 99 -6.48 11.65 7.28
C PRO A 99 -7.61 12.65 6.95
N VAL A 100 -8.81 12.39 7.48
CA VAL A 100 -10.02 13.18 7.14
C VAL A 100 -10.20 14.41 8.02
N ARG A 101 -9.81 14.31 9.30
CA ARG A 101 -10.03 15.36 10.32
C ARG A 101 -8.75 16.00 10.85
N HIS A 102 -7.61 15.42 10.50
CA HIS A 102 -6.28 15.81 11.00
C HIS A 102 -5.36 16.07 9.83
N ALA A 103 -4.25 16.77 10.07
CA ALA A 103 -3.29 17.05 9.02
C ALA A 103 -2.45 15.80 8.68
N THR A 104 -2.23 14.92 9.65
CA THR A 104 -1.37 13.74 9.49
C THR A 104 -1.98 12.46 10.07
N LEU A 105 -1.46 11.31 9.62
CA LEU A 105 -1.83 9.99 10.14
C LEU A 105 -1.46 9.83 11.63
N PRO A 106 -0.25 10.22 12.11
CA PRO A 106 0.06 10.17 13.53
C PRO A 106 -0.94 10.94 14.40
N GLU A 107 -1.34 12.15 13.99
CA GLU A 107 -2.37 12.93 14.70
C GLU A 107 -3.72 12.22 14.74
N ALA A 108 -4.14 11.62 13.63
CA ALA A 108 -5.40 10.87 13.56
C ALA A 108 -5.39 9.59 14.41
N LEU A 109 -4.22 8.95 14.54
CA LEU A 109 -4.03 7.69 15.25
C LEU A 109 -3.80 7.88 16.76
N GLU A 110 -3.44 9.08 17.23
CA GLU A 110 -3.14 9.33 18.64
C GLU A 110 -4.31 8.96 19.56
N GLN A 111 -5.54 9.24 19.15
CA GLN A 111 -6.76 8.90 19.91
C GLN A 111 -7.06 7.39 19.92
N LEU A 112 -6.37 6.61 19.08
CA LEU A 112 -6.57 5.18 18.91
C LEU A 112 -5.41 4.36 19.50
N ARG A 113 -4.47 4.99 20.21
CA ARG A 113 -3.26 4.37 20.79
C ARG A 113 -3.49 3.16 21.71
N ASP A 114 -4.69 3.05 22.29
CA ASP A 114 -5.03 1.94 23.18
C ASP A 114 -5.50 0.68 22.41
N PHE A 115 -5.68 0.79 21.09
CA PHE A 115 -6.04 -0.33 20.23
C PHE A 115 -4.79 -0.93 19.58
N SER A 116 -4.67 -2.26 19.66
CA SER A 116 -3.56 -2.99 19.04
C SER A 116 -3.71 -3.18 17.52
N ASN A 117 -4.92 -3.00 16.98
CA ASN A 117 -5.21 -3.11 15.56
C ASN A 117 -6.36 -2.18 15.17
N ILE A 118 -6.25 -1.56 14.00
CA ILE A 118 -7.25 -0.68 13.43
C ILE A 118 -7.57 -1.18 12.02
N SER A 119 -8.84 -1.45 11.77
CA SER A 119 -9.33 -1.76 10.43
C SER A 119 -10.05 -0.53 9.88
N LEU A 120 -9.69 -0.11 8.68
CA LEU A 120 -10.25 1.07 8.03
C LEU A 120 -11.25 0.64 6.94
N PRO A 121 -12.35 1.39 6.73
CA PRO A 121 -13.21 1.15 5.59
C PRO A 121 -12.43 1.40 4.30
N TRP A 122 -12.43 0.42 3.41
CA TRP A 122 -11.82 0.55 2.08
C TRP A 122 -12.84 1.03 1.05
N HIS A 123 -12.43 1.95 0.19
CA HIS A 123 -13.24 2.46 -0.89
C HIS A 123 -12.47 2.40 -2.21
N SER A 124 -12.94 1.56 -3.14
CA SER A 124 -12.44 1.57 -4.51
C SER A 124 -12.97 2.78 -5.26
N PHE A 125 -12.10 3.42 -6.04
CA PHE A 125 -12.47 4.49 -6.97
C PHE A 125 -12.56 4.01 -8.43
N GLY A 126 -12.19 2.75 -8.70
CA GLY A 126 -12.23 2.15 -10.03
C GLY A 126 -11.54 3.01 -11.10
N ASP A 127 -12.06 2.97 -12.32
CA ASP A 127 -11.56 3.79 -13.42
C ASP A 127 -12.13 5.23 -13.46
N CYS A 128 -13.12 5.57 -12.62
CA CYS A 128 -13.82 6.85 -12.65
C CYS A 128 -14.37 7.27 -14.04
N GLY A 129 -14.67 6.32 -14.91
CA GLY A 129 -15.10 6.53 -16.30
C GLY A 129 -13.95 6.81 -17.28
N HIS A 130 -12.70 6.74 -16.83
CA HIS A 130 -11.53 6.94 -17.67
C HIS A 130 -11.20 5.67 -18.47
N GLN A 131 -11.15 5.79 -19.80
CA GLN A 131 -10.75 4.67 -20.68
C GLN A 131 -9.22 4.46 -20.71
N THR A 132 -8.48 5.52 -20.43
CA THR A 132 -7.02 5.53 -20.35
C THR A 132 -6.60 6.28 -19.09
N ARG A 133 -5.41 5.99 -18.56
CA ARG A 133 -4.88 6.70 -17.40
C ARG A 133 -4.86 8.22 -17.65
N PRO A 134 -5.60 9.02 -16.87
CA PRO A 134 -5.58 10.47 -16.99
C PRO A 134 -4.21 11.04 -16.59
N PRO A 135 -3.80 12.20 -17.14
CA PRO A 135 -2.56 12.85 -16.74
C PRO A 135 -2.67 13.41 -15.31
N GLY A 136 -1.55 13.38 -14.59
CA GLY A 136 -1.42 13.92 -13.23
C GLY A 136 -1.65 12.89 -12.12
N PRO A 137 -1.69 13.34 -10.85
CA PRO A 137 -1.75 12.44 -9.70
C PRO A 137 -3.12 11.75 -9.58
N ALA A 138 -3.11 10.45 -9.27
CA ALA A 138 -4.27 9.62 -9.05
C ALA A 138 -5.25 10.23 -8.04
N VAL A 139 -4.75 10.79 -6.93
CA VAL A 139 -5.58 11.40 -5.88
C VAL A 139 -6.42 12.59 -6.38
N TYR A 140 -6.02 13.22 -7.49
CA TYR A 140 -6.79 14.29 -8.13
C TYR A 140 -7.60 13.83 -9.34
N ALA A 141 -7.29 12.67 -9.92
CA ALA A 141 -7.89 12.21 -11.16
C ALA A 141 -9.06 11.22 -10.93
N TYR A 142 -9.02 10.44 -9.85
CA TYR A 142 -10.02 9.44 -9.50
C TYR A 142 -10.86 9.92 -8.31
N ARG A 143 -12.03 10.52 -8.59
CA ARG A 143 -12.86 11.20 -7.58
C ARG A 143 -14.21 10.55 -7.29
N LEU A 144 -14.59 9.56 -8.10
CA LEU A 144 -15.87 8.87 -7.99
C LEU A 144 -15.63 7.50 -7.36
N ARG A 145 -16.37 7.18 -6.30
CA ARG A 145 -16.36 5.82 -5.76
C ARG A 145 -16.90 4.87 -6.81
N HIS A 146 -16.24 3.73 -6.97
CA HIS A 146 -16.79 2.64 -7.76
C HIS A 146 -18.14 2.25 -7.14
N GLN A 147 -19.21 2.44 -7.90
CA GLN A 147 -20.51 1.94 -7.48
C GLN A 147 -20.44 0.43 -7.66
N LEU A 148 -20.49 -0.31 -6.54
CA LEU A 148 -20.82 -1.73 -6.63
C LEU A 148 -22.20 -1.78 -7.28
N SER A 149 -22.31 -2.34 -8.49
CA SER A 149 -23.62 -2.66 -9.05
C SER A 149 -24.30 -3.53 -8.02
N GLY A 150 -25.45 -3.07 -7.51
CA GLY A 150 -26.17 -3.76 -6.45
C GLY A 150 -26.27 -5.24 -6.79
N SER A 151 -25.80 -6.09 -5.88
CA SER A 151 -26.31 -7.45 -5.84
C SER A 151 -27.83 -7.31 -5.75
N GLU A 152 -28.53 -7.78 -6.77
CA GLU A 152 -29.95 -8.08 -6.67
C GLU A 152 -30.13 -8.88 -5.37
N VAL A 153 -30.82 -8.24 -4.42
CA VAL A 153 -31.43 -8.95 -3.31
C VAL A 153 -32.72 -9.49 -3.90
N ASP A 154 -32.67 -10.75 -4.33
CA ASP A 154 -33.83 -11.65 -4.40
C ASP A 154 -33.55 -12.85 -3.49
#